data_AF-F4PZB3-F1
#
_entry.id   AF-F4PZB3-F1
#
_cell.length_a   1.000
_cell.length_b   1.000
_cell.length_c   1.000
_cell.angle_alpha   90.00
_cell.angle_beta   90.00
_cell.angle_gamma   90.00
#
_symmetry.space_group_name_H-M   'P 1'
#
loop_
_entity.id
_entity.type
_entity.pdbx_description
1 polymer ?
#
loop_
_entity_poly.entity_id
_entity_poly.type
_entity_poly.pdbx_seq_one_letter_code
_entity_poly.pdbx_strand_id
1 'polypeptide(L)'
;MINSLSSLSNLLLIQIITEIEENVDIILTVTRFNLNSFKDIFVNSVADQHVLVPNKFENNYNHNKQIEYPDWIRDYITLTDNRVDKSNITTALVDDSENESVIESAYKIPSIETLLINESQEEIDLSSISSLPNLQRLSVNAPEFKTGQHQSLKSLILDIDSAYDLSDLELNQSFISLTELKLKSFMVINLESGLFPSSLTSLSLKLLDIPPRDTFLSLKSLAKLKILLDSSEFEDDEVEDQIFIDLDSLSNLTTFKFKEFDNHLEYILEVSLPPSIKKLTLLDDNMQISSESTLPLLEKLHVDQGTLVGGFISLSSSPSIKKLVINLCTDIIPTNIIPSSLEKLTIDIHTYRNILGQVVLPPSLTHLTIENGSNEPIQLPQSLVKLKQTASHTSPSVSPMLKKLVWNIKDSKDREFISSFNNYPPLLETLILIDEFKTKEEFTINIPPTIKYLTVPLNSNHENVYSITTIIPKPIIEQQQQQQQQQQQQQQQQQWLPLNTTHLSLNLGNEFHKQRIRLDEIINHTNVRYLSIATTENITLQFSIQRLDSDNNNVLVLEGQTLTGGIITQQRRRTTNNHQLQYDPIYLYIDVSPDNYAPFEFKWSFGEL
;
A
#
# COMPACT_ATOMS: atom_id res chain seq x y z
N MET A 1 -6.89 -7.48 -16.99
CA MET A 1 -6.98 -8.95 -16.88
C MET A 1 -5.88 -9.66 -16.06
N ILE A 2 -4.58 -9.66 -16.40
CA ILE A 2 -3.55 -10.31 -15.53
C ILE A 2 -3.46 -9.63 -14.16
N ASN A 3 -3.61 -8.31 -14.09
CA ASN A 3 -3.75 -7.58 -12.83
C ASN A 3 -5.05 -7.95 -12.07
N SER A 4 -6.13 -8.29 -12.79
CA SER A 4 -7.41 -8.74 -12.24
C SER A 4 -7.36 -10.19 -11.73
N LEU A 5 -6.65 -11.09 -12.43
CA LEU A 5 -6.36 -12.46 -11.98
C LEU A 5 -5.35 -12.47 -10.83
N SER A 6 -4.38 -11.55 -10.84
CA SER A 6 -3.45 -11.32 -9.74
C SER A 6 -4.18 -10.82 -8.49
N SER A 7 -5.17 -9.92 -8.62
CA SER A 7 -5.97 -9.48 -7.47
C SER A 7 -6.84 -10.60 -6.88
N LEU A 8 -7.42 -11.47 -7.72
CA LEU A 8 -8.15 -12.68 -7.31
C LEU A 8 -7.25 -13.74 -6.64
N SER A 9 -6.04 -13.97 -7.17
CA SER A 9 -5.06 -14.92 -6.62
C SER A 9 -4.40 -14.43 -5.34
N ASN A 10 -4.12 -13.12 -5.21
CA ASN A 10 -3.41 -12.55 -4.07
C ASN A 10 -4.25 -12.51 -2.79
N LEU A 11 -5.58 -12.41 -2.90
CA LEU A 11 -6.49 -12.44 -1.75
C LEU A 11 -6.45 -13.78 -0.99
N LEU A 12 -6.26 -14.90 -1.70
CA LEU A 12 -6.20 -16.23 -1.10
C LEU A 12 -4.78 -16.62 -0.64
N LEU A 13 -3.75 -16.23 -1.41
CA LEU A 13 -2.35 -16.55 -1.08
C LEU A 13 -1.88 -15.87 0.21
N ILE A 14 -2.31 -14.64 0.46
CA ILE A 14 -2.02 -13.91 1.70
C ILE A 14 -2.59 -14.66 2.92
N GLN A 15 -3.78 -15.25 2.78
CA GLN A 15 -4.44 -16.00 3.86
C GLN A 15 -3.73 -17.32 4.18
N ILE A 16 -3.22 -18.01 3.15
CA ILE A 16 -2.41 -19.24 3.28
C ILE A 16 -1.05 -18.92 3.92
N ILE A 17 -0.37 -17.85 3.50
CA ILE A 17 0.95 -17.47 4.02
C ILE A 17 0.88 -17.02 5.48
N THR A 18 -0.21 -16.36 5.92
CA THR A 18 -0.34 -15.95 7.33
C THR A 18 -0.48 -17.10 8.32
N GLU A 19 -0.80 -18.31 7.87
CA GLU A 19 -0.92 -19.49 8.73
C GLU A 19 0.35 -20.38 8.74
N ILE A 20 1.37 -20.05 7.93
CA ILE A 20 2.55 -20.88 7.72
C ILE A 20 3.79 -20.24 8.36
N GLU A 21 3.95 -20.39 9.68
CA GLU A 21 5.22 -20.03 10.37
C GLU A 21 6.12 -21.25 10.65
N GLU A 22 5.67 -22.50 10.46
CA GLU A 22 6.51 -23.69 10.67
C GLU A 22 6.46 -24.73 9.52
N ASN A 23 7.65 -25.20 9.12
CA ASN A 23 7.94 -26.05 7.94
C ASN A 23 7.26 -27.44 7.93
N VAL A 24 6.64 -27.85 9.04
CA VAL A 24 5.99 -29.16 9.18
C VAL A 24 4.58 -29.16 8.58
N ASP A 25 3.88 -28.01 8.64
CA ASP A 25 2.50 -27.91 8.17
C ASP A 25 2.40 -27.83 6.64
N ILE A 26 3.43 -27.36 5.94
CA ILE A 26 3.43 -27.30 4.46
C ILE A 26 3.42 -28.72 3.88
N ILE A 27 4.31 -29.61 4.35
CA ILE A 27 4.39 -30.97 3.82
C ILE A 27 3.09 -31.72 4.14
N LEU A 28 2.54 -31.55 5.35
CA LEU A 28 1.27 -32.17 5.73
C LEU A 28 0.09 -31.60 4.92
N THR A 29 0.06 -30.29 4.66
CA THR A 29 -0.98 -29.63 3.86
C THR A 29 -0.89 -30.05 2.39
N VAL A 30 0.29 -29.99 1.78
CA VAL A 30 0.55 -30.44 0.40
C VAL A 30 0.18 -31.91 0.23
N THR A 31 0.53 -32.77 1.19
CA THR A 31 0.20 -34.20 1.15
C THR A 31 -1.30 -34.45 1.44
N ARG A 32 -1.91 -33.69 2.35
CA ARG A 32 -3.34 -33.81 2.70
C ARG A 32 -4.27 -33.37 1.57
N PHE A 33 -3.87 -32.34 0.82
CA PHE A 33 -4.63 -31.81 -0.32
C PHE A 33 -4.16 -32.35 -1.68
N ASN A 34 -3.19 -33.28 -1.68
CA ASN A 34 -2.68 -33.96 -2.87
C ASN A 34 -2.22 -32.97 -3.96
N LEU A 35 -1.59 -31.87 -3.54
CA LEU A 35 -1.15 -30.77 -4.39
C LEU A 35 0.16 -31.19 -5.08
N ASN A 36 0.06 -31.82 -6.24
CA ASN A 36 1.21 -32.33 -6.99
C ASN A 36 1.88 -31.23 -7.84
N SER A 37 1.23 -30.07 -7.98
CA SER A 37 1.71 -28.93 -8.75
C SER A 37 1.07 -27.61 -8.31
N PHE A 38 1.69 -26.48 -8.67
CA PHE A 38 1.10 -25.14 -8.50
C PHE A 38 -0.25 -25.00 -9.23
N LYS A 39 -0.43 -25.74 -10.33
CA LYS A 39 -1.72 -25.85 -11.03
C LYS A 39 -2.81 -26.36 -10.10
N ASP A 40 -2.54 -27.36 -9.27
CA ASP A 40 -3.53 -27.92 -8.35
C ASP A 40 -3.92 -26.90 -7.26
N ILE A 41 -2.96 -26.10 -6.80
CA ILE A 41 -3.21 -25.01 -5.85
C ILE A 41 -4.10 -23.95 -6.49
N PHE A 42 -3.75 -23.51 -7.70
CA PHE A 42 -4.52 -22.49 -8.40
C PHE A 42 -5.94 -22.96 -8.72
N VAL A 43 -6.08 -24.15 -9.33
CA VAL A 43 -7.38 -24.75 -9.66
C VAL A 43 -8.29 -24.86 -8.43
N ASN A 44 -7.74 -25.25 -7.29
CA ASN A 44 -8.49 -25.30 -6.03
C ASN A 44 -8.85 -23.91 -5.50
N SER A 45 -7.98 -22.91 -5.69
CA SER A 45 -8.17 -21.52 -5.24
C SER A 45 -9.19 -20.72 -6.06
N VAL A 46 -9.37 -21.07 -7.34
CA VAL A 46 -10.34 -20.42 -8.25
C VAL A 46 -11.54 -21.31 -8.55
N ALA A 47 -11.67 -22.45 -7.87
CA ALA A 47 -12.72 -23.43 -8.12
C ALA A 47 -14.13 -22.83 -8.00
N ASP A 48 -14.33 -21.88 -7.09
CA ASP A 48 -15.58 -21.17 -6.84
C ASP A 48 -15.67 -19.81 -7.55
N GLN A 49 -14.67 -19.47 -8.36
CA GLN A 49 -14.59 -18.23 -9.11
C GLN A 49 -14.93 -18.45 -10.58
N HIS A 50 -15.44 -17.40 -11.23
CA HIS A 50 -15.70 -17.39 -12.65
C HIS A 50 -15.41 -16.00 -13.23
N VAL A 51 -14.63 -15.95 -14.30
CA VAL A 51 -14.32 -14.71 -15.01
C VAL A 51 -14.98 -14.75 -16.38
N LEU A 52 -15.87 -13.80 -16.62
CA LEU A 52 -16.60 -13.61 -17.86
C LEU A 52 -15.94 -12.47 -18.64
N VAL A 53 -15.24 -12.82 -19.71
CA VAL A 53 -14.50 -11.88 -20.58
C VAL A 53 -15.12 -11.88 -21.97
N PRO A 54 -15.33 -10.73 -22.63
CA PRO A 54 -15.84 -10.63 -24.00
C PRO A 54 -14.89 -11.20 -25.06
N ASN A 55 -15.46 -11.65 -26.18
CA ASN A 55 -14.70 -12.25 -27.29
C ASN A 55 -13.96 -11.22 -28.15
N LYS A 56 -14.13 -9.93 -27.86
CA LYS A 56 -13.66 -8.85 -28.74
C LYS A 56 -12.15 -8.63 -28.72
N PHE A 57 -11.42 -9.22 -27.77
CA PHE A 57 -9.96 -9.28 -27.81
C PHE A 57 -9.41 -9.95 -29.08
N GLU A 58 -10.23 -10.70 -29.83
CA GLU A 58 -9.79 -11.38 -31.06
C GLU A 58 -9.62 -10.46 -32.28
N ASN A 59 -10.27 -9.27 -32.34
CA ASN A 59 -10.42 -8.57 -33.62
C ASN A 59 -9.85 -7.15 -33.72
N ASN A 60 -9.55 -6.44 -32.62
CA ASN A 60 -9.30 -4.98 -32.69
C ASN A 60 -7.83 -4.53 -32.67
N TYR A 61 -6.85 -5.42 -32.50
CA TYR A 61 -5.44 -5.07 -32.64
C TYR A 61 -4.81 -5.81 -33.82
N ASN A 62 -4.21 -5.05 -34.74
CA ASN A 62 -3.60 -5.48 -36.01
C ASN A 62 -2.39 -6.44 -35.90
N HIS A 63 -2.29 -7.27 -34.85
CA HIS A 63 -1.30 -8.33 -34.72
C HIS A 63 -1.98 -9.64 -34.28
N ASN A 64 -1.92 -10.66 -35.14
CA ASN A 64 -2.52 -12.00 -35.06
C ASN A 64 -2.10 -12.88 -33.85
N LYS A 65 -1.82 -12.30 -32.67
CA LYS A 65 -1.43 -13.07 -31.49
C LYS A 65 -2.64 -13.20 -30.56
N GLN A 66 -3.48 -14.18 -30.86
CA GLN A 66 -4.54 -14.64 -29.97
C GLN A 66 -3.90 -14.95 -28.61
N ILE A 67 -4.43 -14.38 -27.53
CA ILE A 67 -3.97 -14.71 -26.19
C ILE A 67 -4.49 -16.12 -25.89
N GLU A 68 -3.68 -17.13 -26.18
CA GLU A 68 -4.01 -18.51 -25.82
C GLU A 68 -3.77 -18.71 -24.33
N TYR A 69 -4.86 -18.68 -23.55
CA TYR A 69 -4.80 -19.17 -22.17
C TYR A 69 -4.47 -20.66 -22.17
N PRO A 70 -3.68 -21.16 -21.20
CA PRO A 70 -3.52 -22.58 -21.00
C PRO A 70 -4.88 -23.28 -20.86
N ASP A 71 -5.04 -24.46 -21.47
CA ASP A 71 -6.34 -25.18 -21.51
C ASP A 71 -6.97 -25.36 -20.13
N TRP A 72 -6.15 -25.51 -19.09
CA TRP A 72 -6.62 -25.72 -17.73
C TRP A 72 -7.20 -24.47 -17.05
N ILE A 73 -6.93 -23.27 -17.56
CA ILE A 73 -7.54 -22.01 -17.09
C ILE A 73 -8.81 -21.68 -17.89
N ARG A 74 -8.89 -22.14 -19.15
CA ARG A 74 -9.97 -21.75 -20.07
C ARG A 74 -11.35 -21.99 -19.47
N ASP A 75 -11.56 -23.08 -18.73
CA ASP A 75 -12.84 -23.39 -18.07
C ASP A 75 -13.28 -22.36 -16.99
N TYR A 76 -12.34 -21.55 -16.49
CA TYR A 76 -12.58 -20.49 -15.50
C TYR A 76 -12.73 -19.11 -16.14
N ILE A 77 -12.22 -18.94 -17.37
CA ILE A 77 -12.25 -17.71 -18.16
C ILE A 77 -13.02 -18.00 -19.46
N THR A 78 -14.35 -18.11 -19.36
CA THR A 78 -15.19 -18.47 -20.52
C THR A 78 -16.19 -17.39 -20.87
N LEU A 79 -16.37 -17.20 -22.18
CA LEU A 79 -17.44 -16.43 -22.81
C LEU A 79 -18.85 -17.02 -22.71
N THR A 80 -18.94 -18.32 -22.45
CA THR A 80 -20.13 -19.12 -22.76
C THR A 80 -20.40 -20.14 -21.66
N ASP A 81 -21.62 -20.69 -21.66
CA ASP A 81 -22.15 -21.77 -20.80
C ASP A 81 -21.33 -23.09 -20.77
N ASN A 82 -20.09 -23.09 -21.27
CA ASN A 82 -19.27 -24.28 -21.45
C ASN A 82 -18.80 -24.91 -20.14
N ARG A 83 -18.78 -24.14 -19.03
CA ARG A 83 -18.53 -24.73 -17.71
C ARG A 83 -19.73 -25.59 -17.32
N VAL A 84 -19.56 -26.90 -17.43
CA VAL A 84 -20.60 -27.92 -17.19
C VAL A 84 -21.20 -27.82 -15.79
N ASP A 85 -20.38 -27.54 -14.78
CA ASP A 85 -20.82 -27.37 -13.40
C ASP A 85 -20.60 -25.94 -12.90
N LYS A 86 -21.73 -25.25 -12.72
CA LYS A 86 -21.80 -23.87 -12.21
C LYS A 86 -22.30 -23.81 -10.77
N SER A 87 -22.65 -24.93 -10.13
CA SER A 87 -23.34 -24.90 -8.83
C SER A 87 -22.49 -24.37 -7.68
N ASN A 88 -21.16 -24.40 -7.83
CA ASN A 88 -20.21 -24.01 -6.81
C ASN A 88 -19.59 -22.63 -7.05
N ILE A 89 -20.06 -21.88 -8.06
CA ILE A 89 -19.52 -20.55 -8.36
C ILE A 89 -20.14 -19.55 -7.38
N THR A 90 -19.33 -19.02 -6.47
CA THR A 90 -19.72 -18.02 -5.47
C THR A 90 -19.32 -16.62 -5.89
N THR A 91 -18.31 -16.48 -6.75
CA THR A 91 -17.78 -15.19 -7.19
C THR A 91 -17.71 -15.12 -8.71
N ALA A 92 -18.28 -14.07 -9.29
CA ALA A 92 -18.20 -13.78 -10.72
C ALA A 92 -17.58 -12.40 -10.96
N LEU A 93 -16.65 -12.32 -11.91
CA LEU A 93 -16.12 -11.07 -12.45
C LEU A 93 -16.54 -10.96 -13.92
N VAL A 94 -17.23 -9.89 -14.26
CA VAL A 94 -17.54 -9.48 -15.63
C VAL A 94 -16.65 -8.30 -15.97
N ASP A 95 -15.83 -8.39 -17.01
CA ASP A 95 -14.87 -7.35 -17.41
C ASP A 95 -15.16 -6.92 -18.86
N ASP A 96 -15.19 -5.62 -19.17
CA ASP A 96 -15.28 -5.05 -20.53
C ASP A 96 -16.53 -5.45 -21.35
N SER A 97 -17.69 -5.62 -20.72
CA SER A 97 -18.89 -6.09 -21.42
C SER A 97 -19.58 -4.97 -22.21
N GLU A 98 -19.12 -4.70 -23.44
CA GLU A 98 -19.95 -4.04 -24.48
C GLU A 98 -21.15 -4.90 -24.92
N ASN A 99 -21.47 -5.99 -24.21
CA ASN A 99 -22.46 -6.96 -24.62
C ASN A 99 -23.25 -7.42 -23.39
N GLU A 100 -24.49 -6.92 -23.26
CA GLU A 100 -25.44 -7.26 -22.20
C GLU A 100 -25.55 -8.79 -21.98
N SER A 101 -25.42 -9.59 -23.05
CA SER A 101 -25.51 -11.05 -22.95
C SER A 101 -24.47 -11.69 -22.03
N VAL A 102 -23.31 -11.04 -21.81
CA VAL A 102 -22.28 -11.53 -20.89
C VAL A 102 -22.75 -11.37 -19.45
N ILE A 103 -23.32 -10.21 -19.10
CA ILE A 103 -23.88 -9.96 -17.77
C ILE A 103 -25.09 -10.88 -17.53
N GLU A 104 -25.97 -11.04 -18.52
CA GLU A 104 -27.11 -11.95 -18.43
C GLU A 104 -26.69 -13.40 -18.16
N SER A 105 -25.51 -13.82 -18.63
CA SER A 105 -24.98 -15.15 -18.36
C SER A 105 -24.61 -15.36 -16.88
N ALA A 106 -24.17 -14.29 -16.20
CA ALA A 106 -23.89 -14.32 -14.76
C ALA A 106 -25.17 -14.49 -13.96
N TYR A 107 -26.25 -13.81 -14.36
CA TYR A 107 -27.57 -13.89 -13.72
C TYR A 107 -28.18 -15.30 -13.71
N LYS A 108 -27.72 -16.19 -14.60
CA LYS A 108 -28.15 -17.60 -14.64
C LYS A 108 -27.46 -18.49 -13.61
N ILE A 109 -26.56 -17.95 -12.79
CA ILE A 109 -25.76 -18.70 -11.81
C ILE A 109 -26.25 -18.37 -10.38
N PRO A 110 -27.26 -19.08 -9.86
CA PRO A 110 -27.92 -18.70 -8.60
C PRO A 110 -27.02 -18.84 -7.35
N SER A 111 -25.88 -19.52 -7.45
CA SER A 111 -24.90 -19.67 -6.37
C SER A 111 -24.02 -18.44 -6.16
N ILE A 112 -24.05 -17.45 -7.07
CA ILE A 112 -23.22 -16.24 -6.94
C ILE A 112 -23.60 -15.47 -5.67
N GLU A 113 -22.61 -15.24 -4.83
CA GLU A 113 -22.67 -14.39 -3.64
C GLU A 113 -21.98 -13.03 -3.86
N THR A 114 -20.97 -13.00 -4.73
CA THR A 114 -20.22 -11.79 -5.09
C THR A 114 -20.18 -11.60 -6.60
N LEU A 115 -20.71 -10.48 -7.08
CA LEU A 115 -20.66 -10.08 -8.48
C LEU A 115 -19.86 -8.79 -8.63
N LEU A 116 -18.83 -8.83 -9.47
CA LEU A 116 -18.02 -7.69 -9.84
C LEU A 116 -18.25 -7.41 -11.32
N ILE A 117 -18.69 -6.21 -11.67
CA ILE A 117 -18.88 -5.78 -13.05
C ILE A 117 -17.94 -4.60 -13.27
N ASN A 118 -16.98 -4.77 -14.17
CA ASN A 118 -15.98 -3.77 -14.50
C ASN A 118 -16.13 -3.32 -15.96
N GLU A 119 -16.32 -2.02 -16.16
CA GLU A 119 -16.29 -1.33 -17.45
C GLU A 119 -17.32 -1.86 -18.47
N SER A 120 -18.51 -1.25 -18.48
CA SER A 120 -19.35 -1.18 -19.67
C SER A 120 -19.18 0.20 -20.31
N GLN A 121 -19.14 0.31 -21.63
CA GLN A 121 -19.28 1.63 -22.29
C GLN A 121 -20.73 2.11 -22.31
N GLU A 122 -21.66 1.29 -21.82
CA GLU A 122 -23.11 1.49 -21.90
C GLU A 122 -23.74 1.45 -20.49
N GLU A 123 -24.98 1.93 -20.41
CA GLU A 123 -25.82 1.85 -19.22
C GLU A 123 -26.03 0.38 -18.80
N ILE A 124 -25.79 0.04 -17.52
CA ILE A 124 -26.03 -1.32 -17.01
C ILE A 124 -27.41 -1.43 -16.38
N ASP A 125 -28.26 -2.32 -16.90
CA ASP A 125 -29.50 -2.67 -16.23
C ASP A 125 -29.28 -3.72 -15.12
N LEU A 126 -29.37 -3.29 -13.86
CA LEU A 126 -29.30 -4.17 -12.69
C LEU A 126 -30.67 -4.68 -12.26
N SER A 127 -31.77 -4.44 -12.99
CA SER A 127 -33.10 -4.97 -12.67
C SER A 127 -33.09 -6.51 -12.50
N SER A 128 -32.25 -7.17 -13.30
CA SER A 128 -32.11 -8.63 -13.33
C SER A 128 -31.28 -9.22 -12.19
N ILE A 129 -30.60 -8.41 -11.35
CA ILE A 129 -29.83 -8.95 -10.20
C ILE A 129 -30.73 -9.68 -9.20
N SER A 130 -32.03 -9.33 -9.17
CA SER A 130 -33.06 -10.01 -8.35
C SER A 130 -33.16 -11.52 -8.62
N SER A 131 -32.65 -11.99 -9.77
CA SER A 131 -32.55 -13.41 -10.12
C SER A 131 -31.44 -14.17 -9.38
N LEU A 132 -30.53 -13.47 -8.68
CA LEU A 132 -29.42 -14.04 -7.93
C LEU A 132 -29.74 -14.11 -6.42
N PRO A 133 -30.45 -15.14 -5.93
CA PRO A 133 -30.99 -15.17 -4.57
C PRO A 133 -29.94 -15.14 -3.46
N ASN A 134 -28.70 -15.51 -3.77
CA ASN A 134 -27.59 -15.55 -2.81
C ASN A 134 -26.67 -14.33 -2.89
N LEU A 135 -26.93 -13.38 -3.79
CA LEU A 135 -26.07 -12.23 -3.99
C LEU A 135 -26.04 -11.37 -2.71
N GLN A 136 -24.83 -11.19 -2.18
CA GLN A 136 -24.57 -10.43 -0.97
C GLN A 136 -23.67 -9.23 -1.24
N ARG A 137 -22.84 -9.27 -2.28
CA ARG A 137 -21.88 -8.22 -2.62
C ARG A 137 -21.95 -7.91 -4.11
N LEU A 138 -22.11 -6.63 -4.43
CA LEU A 138 -22.16 -6.14 -5.79
C LEU A 138 -21.18 -4.97 -5.92
N SER A 139 -20.29 -5.03 -6.91
CA SER A 139 -19.44 -3.91 -7.31
C SER A 139 -19.68 -3.63 -8.78
N VAL A 140 -20.05 -2.40 -9.14
CA VAL A 140 -20.31 -2.00 -10.51
C VAL A 140 -19.44 -0.79 -10.85
N ASN A 141 -18.71 -0.88 -11.95
CA ASN A 141 -18.00 0.21 -12.59
C ASN A 141 -18.60 0.44 -13.97
N ALA A 142 -19.41 1.50 -14.14
CA ALA A 142 -20.15 1.79 -15.35
C ALA A 142 -20.52 3.29 -15.44
N PRO A 143 -20.65 3.87 -16.65
CA PRO A 143 -21.03 5.27 -16.85
C PRO A 143 -22.42 5.61 -16.29
N GLU A 144 -23.36 4.68 -16.42
CA GLU A 144 -24.76 4.79 -15.99
C GLU A 144 -25.28 3.39 -15.60
N PHE A 145 -26.35 3.35 -14.81
CA PHE A 145 -26.99 2.09 -14.43
C PHE A 145 -28.44 2.29 -13.99
N LYS A 146 -29.26 1.24 -14.13
CA LYS A 146 -30.62 1.16 -13.55
C LYS A 146 -30.62 0.26 -12.34
N THR A 147 -31.24 0.71 -11.27
CA THR A 147 -31.37 -0.08 -10.05
C THR A 147 -32.43 -1.16 -10.18
N GLY A 148 -32.15 -2.29 -9.53
CA GLY A 148 -33.12 -3.36 -9.28
C GLY A 148 -33.27 -3.59 -7.78
N GLN A 149 -34.40 -4.15 -7.36
CA GLN A 149 -34.61 -4.52 -5.96
C GLN A 149 -33.81 -5.78 -5.60
N HIS A 150 -33.12 -5.77 -4.46
CA HIS A 150 -32.39 -6.93 -3.96
C HIS A 150 -32.39 -7.03 -2.43
N GLN A 151 -33.14 -8.00 -1.91
CA GLN A 151 -33.38 -8.11 -0.47
C GLN A 151 -32.19 -8.64 0.34
N SER A 152 -31.30 -9.46 -0.24
CA SER A 152 -30.18 -10.05 0.49
C SER A 152 -28.84 -9.30 0.30
N LEU A 153 -28.84 -8.21 -0.48
CA LEU A 153 -27.61 -7.48 -0.78
C LEU A 153 -27.12 -6.77 0.48
N LYS A 154 -25.87 -7.03 0.88
CA LYS A 154 -25.24 -6.48 2.09
C LYS A 154 -24.18 -5.44 1.81
N SER A 155 -23.54 -5.49 0.64
CA SER A 155 -22.49 -4.56 0.23
C SER A 155 -22.70 -4.14 -1.22
N LEU A 156 -22.73 -2.82 -1.46
CA LEU A 156 -22.87 -2.22 -2.78
C LEU A 156 -21.76 -1.19 -2.98
N ILE A 157 -20.97 -1.38 -4.04
CA ILE A 157 -19.92 -0.45 -4.47
C ILE A 157 -20.26 0.01 -5.88
N LEU A 158 -20.40 1.33 -6.05
CA LEU A 158 -20.70 1.95 -7.32
C LEU A 158 -19.55 2.90 -7.69
N ASP A 159 -19.02 2.72 -8.89
CA ASP A 159 -18.01 3.54 -9.52
C ASP A 159 -18.59 4.03 -10.85
N ILE A 160 -19.02 5.28 -10.87
CA ILE A 160 -19.82 5.84 -11.96
C ILE A 160 -19.29 7.22 -12.26
N ASP A 161 -19.16 7.53 -13.54
CA ASP A 161 -18.52 8.75 -14.01
C ASP A 161 -19.45 9.97 -14.01
N SER A 162 -20.77 9.76 -14.02
CA SER A 162 -21.78 10.81 -14.06
C SER A 162 -22.27 11.21 -12.66
N ALA A 163 -22.70 12.48 -12.52
CA ALA A 163 -23.46 12.94 -11.38
C ALA A 163 -24.88 12.36 -11.44
N TYR A 164 -25.46 12.07 -10.28
CA TYR A 164 -26.71 11.32 -10.22
C TYR A 164 -27.51 11.66 -8.96
N ASP A 165 -28.82 11.64 -9.11
CA ASP A 165 -29.75 11.89 -8.03
C ASP A 165 -29.90 10.63 -7.17
N LEU A 166 -29.58 10.73 -5.87
CA LEU A 166 -29.65 9.55 -5.01
C LEU A 166 -31.07 9.00 -4.87
N SER A 167 -32.09 9.84 -5.07
CA SER A 167 -33.50 9.42 -4.99
C SER A 167 -33.85 8.35 -6.04
N ASP A 168 -33.24 8.41 -7.23
CA ASP A 168 -33.43 7.44 -8.32
C ASP A 168 -32.92 6.03 -7.96
N LEU A 169 -32.06 5.92 -6.95
CA LEU A 169 -31.57 4.61 -6.50
C LEU A 169 -32.54 3.87 -5.58
N GLU A 170 -33.51 4.57 -5.01
CA GLU A 170 -34.51 4.03 -4.08
C GLU A 170 -33.89 3.13 -2.99
N LEU A 171 -32.71 3.48 -2.47
CA LEU A 171 -31.87 2.57 -1.66
C LEU A 171 -32.60 2.01 -0.43
N ASN A 172 -33.44 2.82 0.20
CA ASN A 172 -34.23 2.45 1.37
C ASN A 172 -35.28 1.35 1.09
N GLN A 173 -35.80 1.27 -0.13
CA GLN A 173 -36.80 0.30 -0.56
C GLN A 173 -36.14 -0.91 -1.25
N SER A 174 -35.14 -0.64 -2.10
CA SER A 174 -34.50 -1.63 -2.95
C SER A 174 -33.48 -2.50 -2.21
N PHE A 175 -32.79 -1.98 -1.18
CA PHE A 175 -31.68 -2.67 -0.52
C PHE A 175 -31.80 -2.65 1.00
N ILE A 176 -32.90 -3.18 1.53
CA ILE A 176 -33.20 -3.19 2.98
C ILE A 176 -32.16 -3.89 3.87
N SER A 177 -31.36 -4.81 3.31
CA SER A 177 -30.30 -5.54 4.04
C SER A 177 -28.92 -4.89 3.89
N LEU A 178 -28.82 -3.74 3.23
CA LEU A 178 -27.55 -3.12 2.90
C LEU A 178 -26.84 -2.65 4.17
N THR A 179 -25.64 -3.17 4.41
CA THR A 179 -24.80 -2.83 5.56
C THR A 179 -23.60 -1.97 5.18
N GLU A 180 -23.22 -1.98 3.90
CA GLU A 180 -22.12 -1.21 3.34
C GLU A 180 -22.52 -0.59 1.99
N LEU A 181 -22.33 0.72 1.85
CA LEU A 181 -22.49 1.45 0.60
C LEU A 181 -21.25 2.31 0.33
N LYS A 182 -20.69 2.21 -0.88
CA LYS A 182 -19.58 3.05 -1.33
C LYS A 182 -19.86 3.60 -2.72
N LEU A 183 -19.85 4.92 -2.83
CA LEU A 183 -19.95 5.68 -4.07
C LEU A 183 -18.56 6.30 -4.32
N LYS A 184 -17.82 5.80 -5.33
CA LYS A 184 -16.39 6.09 -5.52
C LYS A 184 -16.12 7.33 -6.37
N SER A 185 -16.49 7.28 -7.65
CA SER A 185 -16.35 8.39 -8.60
C SER A 185 -17.63 9.22 -8.73
N PHE A 186 -18.74 8.62 -8.30
CA PHE A 186 -20.11 9.12 -8.38
C PHE A 186 -20.35 10.36 -7.52
N MET A 187 -20.66 11.47 -8.17
CA MET A 187 -21.10 12.69 -7.50
C MET A 187 -22.59 12.59 -7.18
N VAL A 188 -22.93 12.60 -5.90
CA VAL A 188 -24.33 12.60 -5.46
C VAL A 188 -24.84 14.04 -5.40
N ILE A 189 -25.98 14.27 -6.04
CA ILE A 189 -26.78 15.51 -5.93
C ILE A 189 -28.11 15.22 -5.21
N ASN A 190 -28.79 16.28 -4.79
CA ASN A 190 -30.15 16.22 -4.23
C ASN A 190 -30.33 15.23 -3.07
N LEU A 191 -29.41 15.25 -2.09
CA LEU A 191 -29.56 14.42 -0.90
C LEU A 191 -30.78 14.85 -0.09
N GLU A 192 -31.82 14.02 -0.05
CA GLU A 192 -32.97 14.19 0.83
C GLU A 192 -32.87 13.32 2.09
N SER A 193 -33.66 13.65 3.10
CA SER A 193 -33.71 12.86 4.32
C SER A 193 -34.43 11.52 4.14
N GLY A 194 -33.90 10.47 4.75
CA GLY A 194 -34.50 9.13 4.72
C GLY A 194 -34.21 8.30 3.45
N LEU A 195 -33.33 8.74 2.56
CA LEU A 195 -32.93 7.98 1.36
C LEU A 195 -32.13 6.71 1.67
N PHE A 196 -31.39 6.71 2.78
CA PHE A 196 -30.52 5.60 3.14
C PHE A 196 -31.21 4.52 4.02
N PRO A 197 -30.91 3.22 3.80
CA PRO A 197 -31.41 2.15 4.66
C PRO A 197 -30.75 2.19 6.06
N SER A 198 -31.57 2.04 7.10
CA SER A 198 -31.13 2.12 8.51
C SER A 198 -30.22 0.98 8.97
N SER A 199 -30.08 -0.07 8.15
CA SER A 199 -29.17 -1.20 8.33
C SER A 199 -27.70 -0.85 8.04
N LEU A 200 -27.42 0.31 7.42
CA LEU A 200 -26.06 0.69 7.07
C LEU A 200 -25.17 0.82 8.31
N THR A 201 -24.00 0.19 8.21
CA THR A 201 -22.91 0.27 9.19
C THR A 201 -21.70 1.00 8.63
N SER A 202 -21.58 1.10 7.30
CA SER A 202 -20.50 1.78 6.60
C SER A 202 -21.03 2.52 5.37
N LEU A 203 -20.74 3.82 5.29
CA LEU A 203 -21.18 4.69 4.20
C LEU A 203 -19.99 5.53 3.69
N SER A 204 -19.77 5.53 2.38
CA SER A 204 -18.81 6.41 1.70
C SER A 204 -19.52 7.13 0.57
N LEU A 205 -19.55 8.45 0.66
CA LEU A 205 -20.19 9.34 -0.29
C LEU A 205 -19.16 10.27 -0.93
N LYS A 206 -19.42 10.67 -2.17
CA LYS A 206 -18.79 11.79 -2.84
C LYS A 206 -19.93 12.74 -3.26
N LEU A 207 -19.89 13.98 -2.82
CA LEU A 207 -21.01 14.93 -2.85
C LEU A 207 -20.61 16.17 -3.64
N LEU A 208 -21.58 16.76 -4.34
CA LEU A 208 -21.47 18.12 -4.88
C LEU A 208 -22.01 19.16 -3.90
N ASP A 209 -23.07 18.82 -3.17
CA ASP A 209 -23.72 19.71 -2.21
C ASP A 209 -23.53 19.28 -0.76
N ILE A 210 -23.69 20.23 0.16
CA ILE A 210 -23.78 19.91 1.59
C ILE A 210 -25.12 19.19 1.85
N PRO A 211 -25.09 18.01 2.52
CA PRO A 211 -26.31 17.29 2.82
C PRO A 211 -27.20 18.08 3.79
N PRO A 212 -28.54 18.06 3.63
CA PRO A 212 -29.46 18.58 4.63
C PRO A 212 -29.19 18.03 6.02
N ARG A 213 -29.45 18.83 7.05
CA ARG A 213 -29.11 18.51 8.45
C ARG A 213 -29.65 17.16 8.92
N ASP A 214 -30.81 16.75 8.43
CA ASP A 214 -31.51 15.53 8.82
C ASP A 214 -31.14 14.29 7.98
N THR A 215 -30.26 14.43 6.98
CA THR A 215 -29.88 13.37 6.03
C THR A 215 -29.48 12.05 6.71
N PHE A 216 -28.71 12.13 7.80
CA PHE A 216 -28.14 10.95 8.45
C PHE A 216 -28.91 10.46 9.68
N LEU A 217 -29.98 11.15 10.13
CA LEU A 217 -30.65 10.87 11.41
C LEU A 217 -31.20 9.43 11.54
N SER A 218 -31.55 8.79 10.43
CA SER A 218 -32.08 7.41 10.41
C SER A 218 -31.00 6.34 10.59
N LEU A 219 -29.72 6.68 10.40
CA LEU A 219 -28.61 5.73 10.30
C LEU A 219 -28.01 5.34 11.65
N LYS A 220 -28.86 4.96 12.61
CA LYS A 220 -28.46 4.65 13.99
C LYS A 220 -27.41 3.53 14.12
N SER A 221 -27.32 2.65 13.13
CA SER A 221 -26.34 1.54 13.08
C SER A 221 -24.99 1.94 12.48
N LEU A 222 -24.86 3.17 11.96
CA LEU A 222 -23.70 3.60 11.20
C LEU A 222 -22.47 3.69 12.10
N ALA A 223 -21.44 2.93 11.75
CA ALA A 223 -20.17 2.86 12.48
C ALA A 223 -19.03 3.58 11.76
N LYS A 224 -19.12 3.73 10.43
CA LYS A 224 -18.13 4.38 9.57
C LYS A 224 -18.83 5.30 8.57
N LEU A 225 -18.42 6.56 8.52
CA LEU A 225 -18.86 7.53 7.54
C LEU A 225 -17.64 8.17 6.87
N LYS A 226 -17.64 8.23 5.55
CA LYS A 226 -16.69 8.98 4.74
C LYS A 226 -17.48 9.90 3.80
N ILE A 227 -17.16 11.18 3.83
CA ILE A 227 -17.69 12.18 2.90
C ILE A 227 -16.49 12.76 2.15
N LEU A 228 -16.61 12.80 0.83
CA LEU A 228 -15.73 13.55 -0.05
C LEU A 228 -16.58 14.66 -0.66
N LEU A 229 -16.28 15.92 -0.37
CA LEU A 229 -17.01 17.05 -0.94
C LEU A 229 -16.21 17.61 -2.13
N ASP A 230 -16.87 17.79 -3.26
CA ASP A 230 -16.34 18.54 -4.40
C ASP A 230 -17.15 19.82 -4.51
N SER A 231 -16.53 20.91 -4.09
CA SER A 231 -17.15 22.21 -3.95
C SER A 231 -16.94 23.10 -5.17
N SER A 232 -16.47 22.54 -6.28
CA SER A 232 -16.19 23.31 -7.51
C SER A 232 -17.42 23.91 -8.19
N GLU A 233 -18.64 23.50 -7.82
CA GLU A 233 -19.90 23.97 -8.41
C GLU A 233 -20.69 24.98 -7.55
N PHE A 234 -20.22 25.35 -6.35
CA PHE A 234 -20.93 26.35 -5.53
C PHE A 234 -20.85 27.75 -6.17
N GLU A 235 -22.00 28.36 -6.45
CA GLU A 235 -22.08 29.77 -6.86
C GLU A 235 -21.86 30.68 -5.64
N ASP A 236 -20.97 31.67 -5.75
CA ASP A 236 -20.55 32.58 -4.66
C ASP A 236 -21.73 33.33 -3.97
N ASP A 237 -22.88 33.44 -4.64
CA ASP A 237 -23.99 34.29 -4.22
C ASP A 237 -25.02 33.59 -3.31
N GLU A 238 -24.93 32.28 -3.06
CA GLU A 238 -25.99 31.51 -2.36
C GLU A 238 -25.73 31.18 -0.88
N VAL A 239 -24.56 31.50 -0.32
CA VAL A 239 -24.20 31.07 1.05
C VAL A 239 -24.50 32.16 2.11
N GLU A 240 -25.77 32.52 2.32
CA GLU A 240 -26.15 33.36 3.47
C GLU A 240 -26.32 32.57 4.78
N ASP A 241 -26.51 31.24 4.70
CA ASP A 241 -26.76 30.38 5.85
C ASP A 241 -25.51 29.63 6.34
N GLN A 242 -25.42 29.45 7.67
CA GLN A 242 -24.37 28.67 8.30
C GLN A 242 -24.46 27.20 7.87
N ILE A 243 -23.44 26.73 7.15
CA ILE A 243 -23.38 25.36 6.64
C ILE A 243 -23.07 24.40 7.80
N PHE A 244 -23.89 23.36 7.95
CA PHE A 244 -23.85 22.47 9.11
C PHE A 244 -24.16 21.00 8.79
N ILE A 245 -23.32 20.07 9.27
CA ILE A 245 -23.57 18.62 9.21
C ILE A 245 -23.80 18.07 10.63
N ASP A 246 -24.98 17.48 10.86
CA ASP A 246 -25.36 16.93 12.17
C ASP A 246 -25.10 15.42 12.27
N LEU A 247 -24.11 15.00 13.07
CA LEU A 247 -23.81 13.57 13.30
C LEU A 247 -23.96 13.17 14.78
N ASP A 248 -24.34 14.07 15.68
CA ASP A 248 -24.37 13.81 17.14
C ASP A 248 -25.34 12.66 17.51
N SER A 249 -26.42 12.48 16.75
CA SER A 249 -27.37 11.38 16.96
C SER A 249 -26.81 9.99 16.64
N LEU A 250 -25.68 9.90 15.93
CA LEU A 250 -25.08 8.65 15.46
C LEU A 250 -24.20 7.99 16.53
N SER A 251 -24.82 7.57 17.63
CA SER A 251 -24.12 7.00 18.80
C SER A 251 -23.19 5.80 18.50
N ASN A 252 -23.37 5.09 17.39
CA ASN A 252 -22.48 3.99 16.97
C ASN A 252 -21.32 4.43 16.06
N LEU A 253 -21.27 5.69 15.64
CA LEU A 253 -20.27 6.21 14.71
C LEU A 253 -18.89 6.29 15.36
N THR A 254 -17.98 5.40 14.96
CA THR A 254 -16.62 5.33 15.52
C THR A 254 -15.56 5.89 14.60
N THR A 255 -15.85 6.01 13.31
CA THR A 255 -14.92 6.53 12.30
C THR A 255 -15.63 7.54 11.42
N PHE A 256 -15.14 8.77 11.41
CA PHE A 256 -15.59 9.81 10.49
C PHE A 256 -14.41 10.33 9.68
N LYS A 257 -14.62 10.49 8.37
CA LYS A 257 -13.66 11.06 7.44
C LYS A 257 -14.35 12.09 6.57
N PHE A 258 -13.78 13.28 6.51
CA PHE A 258 -14.17 14.35 5.63
C PHE A 258 -12.94 14.82 4.84
N LYS A 259 -13.12 15.09 3.56
CA LYS A 259 -12.12 15.69 2.70
C LYS A 259 -12.83 16.54 1.66
N GLU A 260 -12.34 17.75 1.47
CA GLU A 260 -12.72 18.63 0.36
C GLU A 260 -11.63 18.59 -0.72
N PHE A 261 -12.00 18.81 -1.98
CA PHE A 261 -11.04 18.84 -3.10
C PHE A 261 -10.71 20.26 -3.58
N ASP A 262 -11.55 21.25 -3.29
CA ASP A 262 -11.36 22.63 -3.68
C ASP A 262 -11.24 23.52 -2.43
N ASN A 263 -10.21 24.36 -2.39
CA ASN A 263 -9.87 25.19 -1.23
C ASN A 263 -10.24 26.67 -1.46
N HIS A 264 -11.01 26.98 -2.50
CA HIS A 264 -11.22 28.37 -2.92
C HIS A 264 -12.34 29.11 -2.17
N LEU A 265 -13.13 28.44 -1.34
CA LEU A 265 -14.34 29.02 -0.78
C LEU A 265 -14.12 29.62 0.62
N GLU A 266 -14.77 30.77 0.86
CA GLU A 266 -14.68 31.54 2.11
C GLU A 266 -15.77 31.14 3.13
N TYR A 267 -16.24 29.89 3.14
CA TYR A 267 -17.23 29.43 4.14
C TYR A 267 -16.57 28.67 5.29
N ILE A 268 -17.32 28.48 6.38
CA ILE A 268 -16.94 27.59 7.49
C ILE A 268 -18.01 26.50 7.60
N LEU A 269 -17.59 25.25 7.46
CA LEU A 269 -18.45 24.08 7.61
C LEU A 269 -18.42 23.59 9.06
N GLU A 270 -19.50 23.76 9.81
CA GLU A 270 -19.59 23.20 11.15
C GLU A 270 -20.09 21.74 11.13
N VAL A 271 -19.45 20.86 11.92
CA VAL A 271 -19.88 19.46 12.11
C VAL A 271 -20.14 19.16 13.59
N SER A 272 -21.29 18.59 13.92
CA SER A 272 -21.51 17.97 15.23
C SER A 272 -21.05 16.52 15.20
N LEU A 273 -20.33 16.06 16.22
CA LEU A 273 -19.77 14.71 16.27
C LEU A 273 -20.17 13.99 17.57
N PRO A 274 -20.56 12.71 17.49
CA PRO A 274 -20.96 11.95 18.66
C PRO A 274 -19.73 11.57 19.52
N PRO A 275 -19.91 11.35 20.84
CA PRO A 275 -18.82 11.01 21.75
C PRO A 275 -18.18 9.63 21.51
N SER A 276 -18.76 8.82 20.63
CA SER A 276 -18.28 7.48 20.24
C SER A 276 -17.15 7.50 19.21
N ILE A 277 -16.82 8.65 18.62
CA ILE A 277 -15.76 8.78 17.63
C ILE A 277 -14.41 8.37 18.21
N LYS A 278 -13.74 7.43 17.52
CA LYS A 278 -12.38 6.95 17.83
C LYS A 278 -11.35 7.36 16.79
N LYS A 279 -11.78 7.53 15.54
CA LYS A 279 -10.92 7.89 14.40
C LYS A 279 -11.57 9.04 13.65
N LEU A 280 -10.84 10.14 13.55
CA LEU A 280 -11.30 11.35 12.88
C LEU A 280 -10.28 11.75 11.82
N THR A 281 -10.75 12.08 10.62
CA THR A 281 -9.95 12.63 9.52
C THR A 281 -10.68 13.83 8.96
N LEU A 282 -10.09 15.02 9.10
CA LEU A 282 -10.61 16.28 8.56
C LEU A 282 -9.52 16.90 7.69
N LEU A 283 -9.65 16.78 6.37
CA LEU A 283 -8.68 17.31 5.41
C LEU A 283 -9.31 18.50 4.69
N ASP A 284 -9.51 19.56 5.45
CA ASP A 284 -10.07 20.84 5.02
C ASP A 284 -9.78 21.93 6.09
N ASP A 285 -9.32 23.10 5.67
CA ASP A 285 -8.95 24.21 6.57
C ASP A 285 -10.17 25.01 7.08
N ASN A 286 -11.31 24.89 6.41
CA ASN A 286 -12.57 25.59 6.68
C ASN A 286 -13.55 24.76 7.54
N MET A 287 -13.14 23.57 7.97
CA MET A 287 -14.00 22.69 8.75
C MET A 287 -13.89 22.94 10.27
N GLN A 288 -15.03 23.20 10.92
CA GLN A 288 -15.13 23.42 12.34
C GLN A 288 -15.89 22.30 13.05
N ILE A 289 -15.33 21.78 14.15
CA ILE A 289 -16.10 20.89 15.03
C ILE A 289 -16.92 21.75 15.97
N SER A 290 -18.20 21.43 16.07
CA SER A 290 -19.12 22.10 16.98
C SER A 290 -18.58 22.09 18.41
N SER A 291 -18.64 23.24 19.08
CA SER A 291 -18.13 23.40 20.46
C SER A 291 -18.81 22.50 21.48
N GLU A 292 -20.00 21.98 21.16
CA GLU A 292 -20.76 21.03 21.98
C GLU A 292 -20.24 19.59 21.87
N SER A 293 -19.48 19.28 20.81
CA SER A 293 -18.98 17.93 20.55
C SER A 293 -17.84 17.60 21.52
N THR A 294 -18.07 16.63 22.39
CA THR A 294 -17.01 16.06 23.24
C THR A 294 -16.48 14.79 22.60
N LEU A 295 -15.15 14.65 22.49
CA LEU A 295 -14.51 13.52 21.80
C LEU A 295 -13.68 12.66 22.78
N PRO A 296 -14.26 12.15 23.88
CA PRO A 296 -13.51 11.50 24.96
C PRO A 296 -12.81 10.20 24.51
N LEU A 297 -13.34 9.54 23.47
CA LEU A 297 -12.83 8.28 22.93
C LEU A 297 -11.92 8.45 21.70
N LEU A 298 -11.60 9.68 21.30
CA LEU A 298 -10.78 9.93 20.12
C LEU A 298 -9.36 9.39 20.32
N GLU A 299 -8.98 8.36 19.57
CA GLU A 299 -7.67 7.72 19.63
C GLU A 299 -6.73 8.20 18.52
N LYS A 300 -7.30 8.56 17.36
CA LYS A 300 -6.57 8.91 16.14
C LYS A 300 -7.19 10.12 15.47
N LEU A 301 -6.38 11.16 15.29
CA LEU A 301 -6.75 12.35 14.51
C LEU A 301 -5.82 12.52 13.32
N HIS A 302 -6.40 12.81 12.17
CA HIS A 302 -5.72 13.30 10.98
C HIS A 302 -6.37 14.62 10.59
N VAL A 303 -5.60 15.70 10.58
CA VAL A 303 -6.10 17.05 10.44
C VAL A 303 -5.10 17.92 9.69
N ASP A 304 -5.57 18.94 8.99
CA ASP A 304 -4.69 19.97 8.40
C ASP A 304 -4.23 20.97 9.47
N GLN A 305 -3.11 21.65 9.22
CA GLN A 305 -2.56 22.58 10.21
C GLN A 305 -3.52 23.74 10.49
N GLY A 306 -4.17 24.31 9.46
CA GLY A 306 -5.08 25.45 9.61
C GLY A 306 -6.24 25.12 10.54
N THR A 307 -6.88 23.96 10.32
CA THR A 307 -7.95 23.44 11.18
C THR A 307 -7.51 23.33 12.65
N LEU A 308 -6.32 22.81 12.89
CA LEU A 308 -5.82 22.53 14.23
C LEU A 308 -5.35 23.81 14.96
N VAL A 309 -4.64 24.70 14.27
CA VAL A 309 -4.09 25.94 14.82
C VAL A 309 -5.17 27.01 14.96
N GLY A 310 -6.15 27.05 14.06
CA GLY A 310 -7.30 27.94 14.11
C GLY A 310 -8.24 27.68 15.29
N GLY A 311 -8.03 26.57 16.02
CA GLY A 311 -8.88 26.20 17.16
C GLY A 311 -10.22 25.61 16.74
N PHE A 312 -10.37 25.25 15.46
CA PHE A 312 -11.56 24.60 14.92
C PHE A 312 -11.76 23.17 15.44
N ILE A 313 -10.69 22.57 15.99
CA ILE A 313 -10.75 21.37 16.83
C ILE A 313 -9.97 21.60 18.12
N SER A 314 -10.59 21.27 19.25
CA SER A 314 -9.95 21.35 20.58
C SER A 314 -9.56 19.96 21.10
N LEU A 315 -8.26 19.69 21.17
CA LEU A 315 -7.72 18.41 21.69
C LEU A 315 -7.82 18.28 23.21
N SER A 316 -8.16 19.34 23.94
CA SER A 316 -8.36 19.27 25.40
C SER A 316 -9.54 18.38 25.80
N SER A 317 -10.50 18.21 24.89
CA SER A 317 -11.66 17.31 25.04
C SER A 317 -11.34 15.83 24.73
N SER A 318 -10.12 15.54 24.26
CA SER A 318 -9.73 14.25 23.66
C SER A 318 -8.59 13.57 24.45
N PRO A 319 -8.78 13.18 25.72
CA PRO A 319 -7.73 12.63 26.57
C PRO A 319 -7.16 11.28 26.07
N SER A 320 -7.90 10.56 25.22
CA SER A 320 -7.54 9.23 24.71
C SER A 320 -6.65 9.26 23.47
N ILE A 321 -6.28 10.44 22.96
CA ILE A 321 -5.56 10.57 21.69
C ILE A 321 -4.15 9.98 21.79
N LYS A 322 -3.83 9.06 20.87
CA LYS A 322 -2.53 8.37 20.78
C LYS A 322 -1.81 8.63 19.48
N LYS A 323 -2.55 8.95 18.40
CA LYS A 323 -1.99 9.25 17.09
C LYS A 323 -2.53 10.57 16.55
N LEU A 324 -1.62 11.44 16.13
CA LEU A 324 -1.91 12.70 15.49
C LEU A 324 -1.13 12.76 14.16
N VAL A 325 -1.84 13.12 13.09
CA VAL A 325 -1.26 13.45 11.78
C VAL A 325 -1.67 14.89 11.48
N ILE A 326 -0.68 15.75 11.32
CA ILE A 326 -0.86 17.16 10.97
C ILE A 326 -0.35 17.33 9.54
N ASN A 327 -1.26 17.64 8.64
CA ASN A 327 -1.01 17.81 7.22
C ASN A 327 -0.81 19.28 6.85
N LEU A 328 -0.27 19.51 5.66
CA LEU A 328 -0.17 20.84 5.04
C LEU A 328 0.43 21.90 5.98
N CYS A 329 1.46 21.54 6.76
CA CYS A 329 2.08 22.48 7.70
C CYS A 329 2.85 23.57 6.93
N THR A 330 2.38 24.81 7.00
CA THR A 330 2.97 26.00 6.37
C THR A 330 3.54 27.00 7.39
N ASP A 331 3.08 26.92 8.65
CA ASP A 331 3.43 27.81 9.76
C ASP A 331 3.98 27.07 11.00
N ILE A 332 4.40 27.81 12.01
CA ILE A 332 4.90 27.24 13.28
C ILE A 332 3.73 26.63 14.06
N ILE A 333 3.85 25.37 14.51
CA ILE A 333 2.87 24.73 15.38
C ILE A 333 3.05 25.24 16.82
N PRO A 334 2.04 25.88 17.44
CA PRO A 334 2.10 26.31 18.84
C PRO A 334 2.34 25.17 19.82
N THR A 335 3.08 25.46 20.90
CA THR A 335 3.57 24.46 21.87
C THR A 335 2.48 23.76 22.68
N ASN A 336 1.29 24.35 22.77
CA ASN A 336 0.15 23.83 23.53
C ASN A 336 -0.80 22.94 22.71
N ILE A 337 -0.56 22.80 21.40
CA ILE A 337 -1.45 22.03 20.53
C ILE A 337 -1.21 20.53 20.65
N ILE A 338 0.05 20.09 20.74
CA ILE A 338 0.37 18.66 20.74
C ILE A 338 0.14 18.07 22.15
N PRO A 339 -0.74 17.07 22.31
CA PRO A 339 -1.02 16.48 23.63
C PRO A 339 0.18 15.76 24.23
N SER A 340 0.35 15.86 25.55
CA SER A 340 1.48 15.25 26.27
C SER A 340 1.43 13.72 26.33
N SER A 341 0.26 13.10 26.13
CA SER A 341 0.04 11.65 26.07
C SER A 341 0.28 11.01 24.70
N LEU A 342 0.60 11.81 23.69
CA LEU A 342 0.66 11.36 22.30
C LEU A 342 1.82 10.37 22.04
N GLU A 343 1.49 9.18 21.56
CA GLU A 343 2.48 8.12 21.27
C GLU A 343 3.05 8.21 19.84
N LYS A 344 2.27 8.70 18.87
CA LYS A 344 2.62 8.74 17.44
C LYS A 344 2.27 10.07 16.80
N LEU A 345 3.25 10.71 16.17
CA LEU A 345 3.11 11.99 15.50
C LEU A 345 3.59 11.89 14.06
N THR A 346 2.81 12.45 13.14
CA THR A 346 3.20 12.68 11.76
C THR A 346 2.97 14.16 11.45
N ILE A 347 3.99 14.82 10.90
CA ILE A 347 3.95 16.22 10.47
C ILE A 347 4.35 16.22 9.00
N ASP A 348 3.47 16.68 8.11
CA ASP A 348 3.76 16.89 6.70
C ASP A 348 3.92 18.39 6.43
N ILE A 349 5.10 18.78 5.95
CA ILE A 349 5.53 20.18 5.82
C ILE A 349 5.41 20.62 4.36
N HIS A 350 4.66 21.70 4.13
CA HIS A 350 4.41 22.27 2.80
C HIS A 350 5.04 23.67 2.65
N THR A 351 6.16 23.92 3.33
CA THR A 351 6.89 25.19 3.26
C THR A 351 8.41 24.96 3.28
N TYR A 352 9.16 25.87 2.68
CA TYR A 352 10.62 25.90 2.77
C TYR A 352 11.14 26.57 4.05
N ARG A 353 10.23 27.15 4.85
CA ARG A 353 10.56 27.81 6.12
C ARG A 353 10.64 26.74 7.22
N ASN A 354 11.70 26.75 8.02
CA ASN A 354 11.76 27.37 9.33
C ASN A 354 10.68 27.04 10.40
N ILE A 355 9.89 25.97 10.35
CA ILE A 355 8.69 25.82 11.22
C ILE A 355 8.80 24.84 12.40
N LEU A 356 9.82 23.97 12.43
CA LEU A 356 9.95 22.93 13.47
C LEU A 356 10.74 23.37 14.70
N GLY A 357 11.58 24.39 14.58
CA GLY A 357 12.49 24.81 15.66
C GLY A 357 11.83 25.20 16.99
N GLN A 358 10.51 25.45 17.03
CA GLN A 358 9.76 25.76 18.24
C GLN A 358 8.84 24.63 18.71
N VAL A 359 8.75 23.54 17.96
CA VAL A 359 7.85 22.42 18.27
C VAL A 359 8.39 21.64 19.47
N VAL A 360 7.61 21.58 20.54
CA VAL A 360 7.94 20.78 21.73
C VAL A 360 7.30 19.40 21.57
N LEU A 361 8.14 18.39 21.37
CA LEU A 361 7.68 17.00 21.25
C LEU A 361 7.34 16.42 22.64
N PRO A 362 6.24 15.66 22.77
CA PRO A 362 5.83 15.11 24.05
C PRO A 362 6.78 13.99 24.50
N PRO A 363 7.04 13.84 25.81
CA PRO A 363 7.97 12.82 26.33
C PRO A 363 7.46 11.39 26.17
N SER A 364 6.18 11.19 25.87
CA SER A 364 5.57 9.87 25.60
C SER A 364 5.72 9.40 24.14
N LEU A 365 6.26 10.26 23.25
CA LEU A 365 6.32 9.99 21.82
C LEU A 365 7.27 8.84 21.47
N THR A 366 6.72 7.76 20.92
CA THR A 366 7.50 6.58 20.51
C THR A 366 7.76 6.53 19.00
N HIS A 367 6.91 7.19 18.21
CA HIS A 367 7.02 7.23 16.74
C HIS A 367 6.88 8.67 16.23
N LEU A 368 7.86 9.12 15.46
CA LEU A 368 7.85 10.42 14.79
C LEU A 368 8.03 10.22 13.29
N THR A 369 7.21 10.92 12.50
CA THR A 369 7.36 11.02 11.05
C THR A 369 7.28 12.49 10.65
N ILE A 370 8.31 12.98 9.98
CA ILE A 370 8.38 14.33 9.43
C ILE A 370 8.50 14.17 7.91
N GLU A 371 7.49 14.58 7.17
CA GLU A 371 7.46 14.51 5.72
C GLU A 371 7.71 15.90 5.15
N ASN A 372 8.43 15.95 4.02
CA ASN A 372 8.66 17.18 3.26
C ASN A 372 9.34 18.35 4.00
N GLY A 373 9.90 18.10 5.19
CA GLY A 373 10.55 19.12 6.01
C GLY A 373 11.88 19.65 5.50
N SER A 374 12.13 20.92 5.82
CA SER A 374 13.45 21.57 5.82
C SER A 374 14.40 20.91 6.82
N ASN A 375 15.71 21.14 6.64
CA ASN A 375 16.81 20.53 7.41
C ASN A 375 16.98 21.09 8.83
N GLU A 376 15.88 21.18 9.58
CA GLU A 376 15.85 21.76 10.92
C GLU A 376 16.21 20.75 12.01
N PRO A 377 17.10 21.11 12.95
CA PRO A 377 17.36 20.29 14.11
C PRO A 377 16.15 20.30 15.04
N ILE A 378 15.57 19.12 15.30
CA ILE A 378 14.50 18.93 16.28
C ILE A 378 15.05 18.18 17.50
N GLN A 379 14.64 18.60 18.71
CA GLN A 379 14.99 17.90 19.94
C GLN A 379 14.11 16.66 20.08
N LEU A 380 14.70 15.48 19.85
CA LEU A 380 13.98 14.21 19.93
C LEU A 380 13.80 13.77 21.39
N PRO A 381 12.61 13.24 21.77
CA PRO A 381 12.39 12.71 23.10
C PRO A 381 13.12 11.38 23.31
N GLN A 382 13.52 11.10 24.55
CA GLN A 382 14.27 9.88 24.90
C GLN A 382 13.47 8.59 24.64
N SER A 383 12.14 8.65 24.68
CA SER A 383 11.23 7.53 24.42
C SER A 383 11.11 7.14 22.95
N LEU A 384 11.70 7.90 22.02
CA LEU A 384 11.54 7.68 20.59
C LEU A 384 12.22 6.37 20.14
N VAL A 385 11.43 5.47 19.54
CA VAL A 385 11.89 4.15 19.04
C VAL A 385 11.91 4.11 17.50
N LYS A 386 11.05 4.90 16.84
CA LYS A 386 11.01 5.01 15.37
C LYS A 386 11.03 6.46 14.92
N LEU A 387 11.91 6.76 13.96
CA LEU A 387 12.02 8.06 13.30
C LEU A 387 11.94 7.87 11.78
N LYS A 388 11.07 8.63 11.12
CA LYS A 388 11.07 8.83 9.66
C LYS A 388 11.21 10.33 9.40
N GLN A 389 12.19 10.74 8.60
CA GLN A 389 12.40 12.14 8.24
C GLN A 389 13.17 12.27 6.92
N THR A 390 13.15 13.45 6.31
CA THR A 390 14.15 13.83 5.31
C THR A 390 15.54 13.83 5.96
N ALA A 391 16.54 13.30 5.26
CA ALA A 391 17.92 13.41 5.72
C ALA A 391 18.30 14.90 5.79
N SER A 392 18.88 15.34 6.90
CA SER A 392 19.22 16.75 7.12
C SER A 392 20.69 16.89 7.41
N HIS A 393 21.35 17.95 6.89
CA HIS A 393 22.78 18.20 7.16
C HIS A 393 23.09 18.45 8.64
N THR A 394 22.08 18.67 9.46
CA THR A 394 22.21 18.76 10.91
C THR A 394 22.12 17.35 11.49
N SER A 395 23.19 16.92 12.19
CA SER A 395 23.17 15.65 12.92
C SER A 395 22.06 15.69 13.96
N PRO A 396 21.00 14.87 13.85
CA PRO A 396 20.02 14.82 14.91
C PRO A 396 20.73 14.35 16.18
N SER A 397 20.39 14.95 17.32
CA SER A 397 20.69 14.34 18.61
C SER A 397 19.83 13.07 18.71
N VAL A 398 20.37 11.95 18.23
CA VAL A 398 19.57 10.75 18.04
C VAL A 398 19.34 10.09 19.40
N SER A 399 18.08 9.76 19.69
CA SER A 399 17.74 9.04 20.92
C SER A 399 18.51 7.72 21.01
N PRO A 400 19.12 7.39 22.16
CA PRO A 400 19.82 6.12 22.35
C PRO A 400 18.89 4.89 22.24
N MET A 401 17.57 5.09 22.34
CA MET A 401 16.55 4.03 22.28
C MET A 401 16.03 3.77 20.86
N LEU A 402 16.51 4.51 19.84
CA LEU A 402 16.01 4.40 18.48
C LEU A 402 16.35 3.03 17.87
N LYS A 403 15.32 2.29 17.43
CA LYS A 403 15.45 0.97 16.78
C LYS A 403 15.23 1.00 15.28
N LYS A 404 14.47 1.98 14.77
CA LYS A 404 14.17 2.13 13.35
C LYS A 404 14.36 3.56 12.89
N LEU A 405 15.19 3.72 11.86
CA LEU A 405 15.46 4.98 11.19
C LEU A 405 15.07 4.87 9.71
N VAL A 406 14.27 5.81 9.24
CA VAL A 406 13.92 5.97 7.82
C VAL A 406 14.35 7.36 7.38
N TRP A 407 15.22 7.42 6.38
CA TRP A 407 15.67 8.65 5.76
C TRP A 407 15.17 8.76 4.33
N ASN A 408 14.49 9.86 4.03
CA ASN A 408 14.17 10.27 2.66
C ASN A 408 15.31 11.17 2.16
N ILE A 409 15.86 10.85 0.99
CA ILE A 409 16.95 11.55 0.33
C ILE A 409 16.32 12.36 -0.81
N LYS A 410 16.41 13.69 -0.69
CA LYS A 410 15.80 14.62 -1.63
C LYS A 410 16.82 15.34 -2.52
N ASP A 411 18.06 15.45 -2.09
CA ASP A 411 19.07 16.07 -2.94
C ASP A 411 20.47 15.46 -2.75
N SER A 412 21.43 15.98 -3.50
CA SER A 412 22.82 15.53 -3.42
C SER A 412 23.48 15.83 -2.07
N LYS A 413 23.06 16.91 -1.39
CA LYS A 413 23.61 17.26 -0.09
C LYS A 413 23.15 16.29 1.00
N ASP A 414 21.94 15.74 0.88
CA ASP A 414 21.47 14.67 1.75
C ASP A 414 22.34 13.42 1.61
N ARG A 415 22.78 13.09 0.39
CA ARG A 415 23.69 11.97 0.12
C ARG A 415 25.08 12.19 0.74
N GLU A 416 25.62 13.40 0.62
CA GLU A 416 26.89 13.78 1.27
C GLU A 416 26.80 13.64 2.80
N PHE A 417 25.68 14.09 3.38
CA PHE A 417 25.42 13.94 4.81
C PHE A 417 25.37 12.46 5.21
N ILE A 418 24.58 11.63 4.52
CA ILE A 418 24.47 10.20 4.84
C ILE A 418 25.82 9.50 4.69
N SER A 419 26.61 9.86 3.68
CA SER A 419 27.95 9.28 3.45
C SER A 419 28.93 9.59 4.56
N SER A 420 28.82 10.76 5.18
CA SER A 420 29.66 11.18 6.30
C SER A 420 29.09 10.79 7.67
N PHE A 421 27.86 10.28 7.74
CA PHE A 421 27.20 10.00 9.00
C PHE A 421 27.69 8.69 9.64
N ASN A 422 28.28 8.81 10.84
CA ASN A 422 28.83 7.69 11.60
C ASN A 422 28.22 7.51 13.00
N ASN A 423 27.33 8.41 13.42
CA ASN A 423 26.83 8.47 14.79
C ASN A 423 25.46 7.80 14.93
N TYR A 424 25.39 6.51 14.56
CA TYR A 424 24.16 5.74 14.68
C TYR A 424 23.82 5.38 16.13
N PRO A 425 22.52 5.32 16.50
CA PRO A 425 22.09 4.82 17.80
C PRO A 425 22.58 3.40 18.05
N PRO A 426 23.00 3.08 19.29
CA PRO A 426 23.56 1.78 19.63
C PRO A 426 22.55 0.63 19.57
N LEU A 427 21.24 0.93 19.50
CA LEU A 427 20.16 -0.06 19.40
C LEU A 427 19.47 -0.06 18.03
N LEU A 428 20.06 0.58 17.01
CA LEU A 428 19.46 0.67 15.68
C LEU A 428 19.46 -0.70 14.99
N GLU A 429 18.29 -1.27 14.75
CA GLU A 429 18.12 -2.58 14.09
C GLU A 429 17.62 -2.45 12.64
N THR A 430 16.96 -1.35 12.31
CA THR A 430 16.39 -1.11 10.97
C THR A 430 16.84 0.23 10.42
N LEU A 431 17.47 0.22 9.25
CA LEU A 431 17.86 1.41 8.49
C LEU A 431 17.21 1.34 7.11
N ILE A 432 16.40 2.34 6.78
CA ILE A 432 15.72 2.44 5.48
C ILE A 432 16.12 3.76 4.83
N LEU A 433 16.71 3.69 3.65
CA LEU A 433 17.03 4.82 2.81
C LEU A 433 16.09 4.84 1.61
N ILE A 434 15.40 5.96 1.40
CA ILE A 434 14.45 6.18 0.31
C ILE A 434 15.00 7.33 -0.53
N ASP A 435 15.31 7.08 -1.80
CA ASP A 435 15.79 8.11 -2.72
C ASP A 435 14.67 8.56 -3.66
N GLU A 436 14.23 9.80 -3.50
CA GLU A 436 13.11 10.35 -4.28
C GLU A 436 13.55 10.78 -5.68
N PHE A 437 14.80 11.20 -5.87
CA PHE A 437 15.27 11.85 -7.10
C PHE A 437 16.01 10.92 -8.06
N LYS A 438 16.34 9.69 -7.63
CA LYS A 438 16.93 8.64 -8.47
C LYS A 438 18.12 9.13 -9.30
N THR A 439 18.89 10.09 -8.78
CA THR A 439 20.01 10.68 -9.52
C THR A 439 21.17 9.68 -9.59
N LYS A 440 21.97 9.76 -10.66
CA LYS A 440 23.11 8.85 -10.92
C LYS A 440 24.32 9.03 -10.00
N GLU A 441 24.30 10.01 -9.09
CA GLU A 441 25.45 10.25 -8.23
C GLU A 441 25.65 9.08 -7.26
N GLU A 442 26.84 8.49 -7.28
CA GLU A 442 27.21 7.43 -6.36
C GLU A 442 27.45 8.02 -4.96
N PHE A 443 26.91 7.37 -3.95
CA PHE A 443 27.18 7.71 -2.55
C PHE A 443 27.35 6.43 -1.75
N THR A 444 28.19 6.47 -0.73
CA THR A 444 28.48 5.30 0.10
C THR A 444 27.85 5.46 1.47
N ILE A 445 27.56 4.37 2.16
CA ILE A 445 26.99 4.43 3.52
C ILE A 445 27.78 3.55 4.47
N ASN A 446 27.97 4.04 5.69
CA ASN A 446 28.47 3.22 6.80
C ASN A 446 27.30 2.56 7.50
N ILE A 447 27.31 1.23 7.62
CA ILE A 447 26.21 0.45 8.18
C ILE A 447 26.61 -0.02 9.57
N PRO A 448 25.87 0.37 10.64
CA PRO A 448 26.24 -0.02 11.99
C PRO A 448 26.08 -1.54 12.19
N PRO A 449 26.90 -2.17 13.05
CA PRO A 449 26.91 -3.63 13.22
C PRO A 449 25.60 -4.20 13.79
N THR A 450 24.72 -3.34 14.30
CA THR A 450 23.44 -3.68 14.92
C THR A 450 22.30 -3.87 13.91
N ILE A 451 22.49 -3.47 12.65
CA ILE A 451 21.45 -3.57 11.62
C ILE A 451 21.09 -5.03 11.34
N LYS A 452 19.79 -5.29 11.32
CA LYS A 452 19.16 -6.55 10.91
C LYS A 452 18.40 -6.40 9.60
N TYR A 453 17.75 -5.25 9.42
CA TYR A 453 16.91 -4.90 8.27
C TYR A 453 17.48 -3.65 7.59
N LEU A 454 17.93 -3.81 6.35
CA LEU A 454 18.52 -2.74 5.57
C LEU A 454 17.71 -2.51 4.30
N THR A 455 17.34 -1.27 4.01
CA THR A 455 16.79 -0.87 2.70
C THR A 455 17.67 0.21 2.09
N VAL A 456 18.15 -0.01 0.87
CA VAL A 456 19.04 0.91 0.16
C VAL A 456 18.58 1.14 -1.28
N PRO A 457 18.68 2.37 -1.80
CA PRO A 457 18.36 2.69 -3.19
C PRO A 457 19.55 2.40 -4.10
N LEU A 458 19.50 1.41 -4.99
CA LEU A 458 20.60 1.11 -5.92
C LEU A 458 20.49 1.93 -7.21
N ASN A 459 21.61 2.54 -7.59
CA ASN A 459 21.81 3.13 -8.91
C ASN A 459 22.50 2.12 -9.84
N SER A 460 22.08 2.09 -11.10
CA SER A 460 22.75 1.29 -12.12
C SER A 460 23.93 2.05 -12.72
N ASN A 461 24.93 1.30 -13.17
CA ASN A 461 25.93 1.84 -14.08
C ASN A 461 25.35 2.06 -15.51
N HIS A 462 26.19 2.48 -16.45
CA HIS A 462 25.82 2.66 -17.87
C HIS A 462 25.30 1.39 -18.57
N GLU A 463 25.45 0.23 -17.96
CA GLU A 463 25.04 -1.07 -18.51
C GLU A 463 23.81 -1.64 -17.77
N ASN A 464 23.09 -0.85 -16.97
CA ASN A 464 21.92 -1.29 -16.22
C ASN A 464 22.24 -2.43 -15.23
N VAL A 465 23.50 -2.50 -14.78
CA VAL A 465 23.96 -3.44 -13.77
C VAL A 465 23.92 -2.75 -12.42
N TYR A 466 23.13 -3.30 -11.51
CA TYR A 466 23.01 -2.89 -10.12
C TYR A 466 23.93 -3.79 -9.29
N SER A 467 24.88 -3.16 -8.61
CA SER A 467 25.81 -3.80 -7.68
C SER A 467 25.60 -3.19 -6.31
N ILE A 468 25.64 -3.99 -5.24
CA ILE A 468 25.54 -3.45 -3.88
C ILE A 468 26.80 -2.69 -3.48
N THR A 469 27.90 -2.88 -4.21
CA THR A 469 29.18 -2.18 -3.97
C THR A 469 29.17 -0.72 -4.38
N THR A 470 28.17 -0.26 -5.14
CA THR A 470 28.01 1.16 -5.47
C THR A 470 27.65 1.99 -4.23
N ILE A 471 27.10 1.36 -3.19
CA ILE A 471 26.68 2.01 -1.95
C ILE A 471 27.43 1.51 -0.74
N ILE A 472 27.76 0.22 -0.72
CA ILE A 472 28.44 -0.39 0.41
C ILE A 472 29.93 -0.45 0.05
N PRO A 473 30.77 0.37 0.68
CA PRO A 473 32.18 0.40 0.34
C PRO A 473 32.80 -0.97 0.63
N LYS A 474 33.63 -1.46 -0.28
CA LYS A 474 34.39 -2.69 -0.05
C LYS A 474 35.28 -2.48 1.18
N PRO A 475 35.34 -3.42 2.13
CA PRO A 475 36.22 -3.29 3.28
C PRO A 475 37.65 -3.02 2.81
N ILE A 476 38.26 -1.91 3.26
CA ILE A 476 39.64 -1.58 2.90
C ILE A 476 40.55 -2.64 3.53
N ILE A 477 41.21 -3.42 2.66
CA ILE A 477 42.07 -4.57 3.02
C ILE A 477 43.14 -4.18 4.06
N GLU A 478 43.61 -2.94 4.07
CA GLU A 478 44.69 -2.45 4.95
C GLU A 478 44.30 -2.34 6.43
N GLN A 479 43.07 -1.94 6.78
CA GLN A 479 42.64 -1.90 8.19
C GLN A 479 42.48 -3.31 8.79
N GLN A 480 42.30 -4.34 7.95
CA GLN A 480 42.05 -5.71 8.38
C GLN A 480 43.32 -6.57 8.46
N GLN A 481 44.40 -6.24 7.74
CA GLN A 481 45.69 -6.91 7.94
C GLN A 481 46.22 -6.74 9.38
N GLN A 482 45.85 -5.66 10.07
CA GLN A 482 46.18 -5.47 11.49
C GLN A 482 45.30 -6.29 12.44
N GLN A 483 44.02 -6.55 12.12
CA GLN A 483 43.16 -7.42 12.93
C GLN A 483 43.41 -8.91 12.67
N GLN A 484 43.73 -9.30 11.44
CA GLN A 484 44.03 -10.70 11.06
C GLN A 484 45.34 -11.22 11.68
N GLN A 485 46.28 -10.35 12.07
CA GLN A 485 47.45 -10.78 12.84
C GLN A 485 47.10 -11.26 14.26
N GLN A 486 45.91 -10.94 14.80
CA GLN A 486 45.49 -11.37 16.14
C GLN A 486 44.51 -12.57 16.16
N GLN A 487 43.99 -13.02 15.00
CA GLN A 487 43.11 -14.19 14.92
C GLN A 487 43.57 -15.15 13.81
N GLN A 488 44.61 -15.94 14.09
CA GLN A 488 44.95 -17.07 13.24
C GLN A 488 43.94 -18.21 13.45
N GLN A 489 43.35 -18.69 12.34
CA GLN A 489 42.66 -19.97 12.12
C GLN A 489 41.14 -20.02 11.87
N GLN A 490 40.48 -18.95 11.39
CA GLN A 490 39.28 -19.15 10.57
C GLN A 490 39.33 -18.27 9.31
N GLN A 491 39.28 -18.91 8.14
CA GLN A 491 39.07 -18.25 6.84
C GLN A 491 37.65 -17.68 6.78
N GLN A 492 37.33 -16.68 7.61
CA GLN A 492 36.06 -15.97 7.50
C GLN A 492 36.12 -15.13 6.23
N GLN A 493 35.27 -15.47 5.26
CA GLN A 493 35.08 -14.67 4.05
C GLN A 493 34.71 -13.24 4.46
N GLN A 494 35.32 -12.24 3.81
CA GLN A 494 35.06 -10.82 4.09
C GLN A 494 33.59 -10.50 3.85
N GLN A 495 32.88 -10.11 4.90
CA GLN A 495 31.50 -9.67 4.80
C GLN A 495 31.44 -8.17 4.52
N TRP A 496 30.63 -7.78 3.53
CA TRP A 496 30.38 -6.38 3.18
C TRP A 496 29.28 -5.75 4.03
N LEU A 497 28.37 -6.58 4.54
CA LEU A 497 27.34 -6.19 5.49
C LEU A 497 27.67 -6.71 6.89
N PRO A 498 27.15 -6.07 7.95
CA PRO A 498 27.17 -6.65 9.29
C PRO A 498 26.63 -8.08 9.33
N LEU A 499 27.24 -8.92 10.18
CA LEU A 499 26.82 -10.32 10.39
C LEU A 499 25.34 -10.45 10.74
N ASN A 500 24.76 -9.43 11.39
CA ASN A 500 23.37 -9.39 11.82
C ASN A 500 22.39 -9.05 10.70
N THR A 501 22.86 -8.50 9.57
CA THR A 501 22.00 -8.09 8.46
C THR A 501 21.51 -9.32 7.71
N THR A 502 20.25 -9.68 7.97
CA THR A 502 19.59 -10.87 7.39
C THR A 502 18.55 -10.49 6.35
N HIS A 503 18.05 -9.26 6.38
CA HIS A 503 17.07 -8.74 5.45
C HIS A 503 17.64 -7.54 4.69
N LEU A 504 17.64 -7.64 3.36
CA LEU A 504 18.09 -6.58 2.47
C LEU A 504 16.97 -6.25 1.49
N SER A 505 16.56 -5.00 1.43
CA SER A 505 15.64 -4.48 0.41
C SER A 505 16.40 -3.53 -0.51
N LEU A 506 16.32 -3.78 -1.81
CA LEU A 506 16.94 -2.97 -2.85
C LEU A 506 15.84 -2.18 -3.56
N ASN A 507 15.94 -0.86 -3.60
CA ASN A 507 15.05 -0.01 -4.39
C ASN A 507 15.78 0.40 -5.67
N LEU A 508 15.33 -0.09 -6.82
CA LEU A 508 16.01 0.12 -8.09
C LEU A 508 15.55 1.43 -8.77
N GLY A 509 16.50 2.25 -9.24
CA GLY A 509 16.20 3.47 -10.00
C GLY A 509 15.48 3.23 -11.34
N ASN A 510 14.77 4.24 -11.85
CA ASN A 510 13.68 4.14 -12.87
C ASN A 510 14.11 4.14 -14.33
N GLU A 511 15.37 3.93 -14.66
CA GLU A 511 15.81 4.34 -15.99
C GLU A 511 15.59 3.27 -17.06
N PHE A 512 15.40 2.00 -16.69
CA PHE A 512 15.42 0.92 -17.68
C PHE A 512 14.43 -0.20 -17.39
N HIS A 513 13.76 -0.67 -18.43
CA HIS A 513 12.91 -1.86 -18.38
C HIS A 513 13.71 -3.14 -18.12
N LYS A 514 14.97 -3.20 -18.56
CA LYS A 514 15.85 -4.36 -18.38
C LYS A 514 16.93 -4.04 -17.36
N GLN A 515 16.84 -4.70 -16.22
CA GLN A 515 17.69 -4.47 -15.06
C GLN A 515 18.45 -5.76 -14.73
N ARG A 516 19.71 -5.63 -14.34
CA ARG A 516 20.56 -6.76 -13.98
C ARG A 516 21.14 -6.55 -12.60
N ILE A 517 20.93 -7.49 -11.68
CA ILE A 517 21.46 -7.38 -10.31
C ILE A 517 22.58 -8.38 -10.14
N ARG A 518 23.71 -7.94 -9.57
CA ARG A 518 24.82 -8.80 -9.13
C ARG A 518 24.42 -9.60 -7.89
N LEU A 519 23.74 -10.72 -8.11
CA LEU A 519 23.28 -11.59 -7.03
C LEU A 519 24.45 -12.28 -6.31
N ASP A 520 25.53 -12.59 -7.03
CA ASP A 520 26.73 -13.19 -6.47
C ASP A 520 27.31 -12.36 -5.33
N GLU A 521 27.20 -11.04 -5.41
CA GLU A 521 27.64 -10.12 -4.36
C GLU A 521 26.88 -10.34 -3.05
N ILE A 522 25.56 -10.50 -3.14
CA ILE A 522 24.68 -10.74 -1.99
C ILE A 522 24.94 -12.14 -1.43
N ILE A 523 25.03 -13.15 -2.30
CA ILE A 523 25.23 -14.54 -1.91
C ILE A 523 26.59 -14.72 -1.19
N ASN A 524 27.66 -14.21 -1.79
CA ASN A 524 29.03 -14.54 -1.37
C ASN A 524 29.60 -13.60 -0.30
N HIS A 525 29.10 -12.37 -0.20
CA HIS A 525 29.70 -11.36 0.68
C HIS A 525 28.79 -10.88 1.81
N THR A 526 27.63 -11.52 2.03
CA THR A 526 26.69 -11.11 3.07
C THR A 526 26.10 -12.31 3.81
N ASN A 527 25.37 -12.04 4.89
CA ASN A 527 24.53 -13.01 5.60
C ASN A 527 23.04 -12.90 5.24
N VAL A 528 22.71 -12.17 4.18
CA VAL A 528 21.31 -11.94 3.76
C VAL A 528 20.63 -13.28 3.49
N ARG A 529 19.46 -13.46 4.09
CA ARG A 529 18.54 -14.60 3.91
C ARG A 529 17.27 -14.20 3.19
N TYR A 530 16.86 -12.94 3.34
CA TYR A 530 15.67 -12.40 2.71
C TYR A 530 16.07 -11.18 1.89
N LEU A 531 15.88 -11.28 0.58
CA LEU A 531 16.18 -10.22 -0.38
C LEU A 531 14.88 -9.71 -0.98
N SER A 532 14.55 -8.47 -0.73
CA SER A 532 13.45 -7.79 -1.42
C SER A 532 14.02 -6.89 -2.51
N ILE A 533 13.43 -6.91 -3.70
CA ILE A 533 13.78 -6.02 -4.79
C ILE A 533 12.51 -5.27 -5.19
N ALA A 534 12.50 -3.97 -4.94
CA ALA A 534 11.43 -3.07 -5.35
C ALA A 534 11.85 -2.36 -6.64
N THR A 535 11.03 -2.51 -7.67
CA THR A 535 11.15 -1.74 -8.90
C THR A 535 10.23 -0.52 -8.84
N THR A 536 10.36 0.33 -9.84
CA THR A 536 9.64 1.59 -9.95
C THR A 536 8.19 1.45 -10.38
N GLU A 537 7.82 0.29 -10.93
CA GLU A 537 6.43 -0.07 -11.25
C GLU A 537 5.69 -0.64 -10.04
N ASN A 538 6.20 -0.39 -8.82
CA ASN A 538 5.72 -0.95 -7.56
C ASN A 538 5.75 -2.50 -7.50
N ILE A 539 6.44 -3.15 -8.43
CA ILE A 539 6.66 -4.60 -8.37
C ILE A 539 7.69 -4.85 -7.27
N THR A 540 7.30 -5.64 -6.28
CA THR A 540 8.20 -6.06 -5.20
C THR A 540 8.41 -7.57 -5.30
N LEU A 541 9.60 -7.96 -5.70
CA LEU A 541 10.05 -9.35 -5.70
C LEU A 541 10.63 -9.68 -4.32
N GLN A 542 10.33 -10.87 -3.78
CA GLN A 542 10.83 -11.29 -2.47
C GLN A 542 11.51 -12.65 -2.59
N PHE A 543 12.81 -12.70 -2.38
CA PHE A 543 13.61 -13.92 -2.47
C PHE A 543 14.04 -14.40 -1.09
N SER A 544 13.97 -15.72 -0.89
CA SER A 544 14.68 -16.42 0.18
C SER A 544 15.99 -17.00 -0.36
N ILE A 545 17.07 -16.85 0.39
CA ILE A 545 18.42 -17.30 0.04
C ILE A 545 18.92 -18.22 1.16
N GLN A 546 19.12 -19.50 0.82
CA GLN A 546 19.62 -20.52 1.74
C GLN A 546 20.94 -21.10 1.21
N ARG A 547 22.03 -20.83 1.93
CA ARG A 547 23.35 -21.42 1.67
C ARG A 547 23.34 -22.86 2.18
N LEU A 548 23.57 -23.82 1.27
CA LEU A 548 23.45 -25.26 1.54
C LEU A 548 24.78 -25.88 2.02
N ASP A 549 25.88 -25.15 1.88
CA ASP A 549 27.21 -25.53 2.37
C ASP A 549 27.96 -24.30 2.93
N SER A 550 29.03 -24.55 3.69
CA SER A 550 29.83 -23.49 4.37
C SER A 550 30.64 -22.63 3.42
N ASP A 551 30.83 -23.09 2.18
CA ASP A 551 31.64 -22.45 1.17
C ASP A 551 30.83 -21.53 0.25
N ASN A 552 29.49 -21.57 0.36
CA ASN A 552 28.52 -20.97 -0.55
C ASN A 552 28.57 -21.55 -1.98
N ASN A 553 29.09 -22.76 -2.15
CA ASN A 553 29.14 -23.41 -3.47
C ASN A 553 27.74 -23.78 -3.97
N ASN A 554 26.83 -24.20 -3.08
CA ASN A 554 25.43 -24.52 -3.41
C ASN A 554 24.49 -23.62 -2.61
N VAL A 555 23.60 -22.92 -3.32
CA VAL A 555 22.68 -21.94 -2.72
C VAL A 555 21.30 -22.10 -3.32
N LEU A 556 20.29 -22.35 -2.48
CA LEU A 556 18.89 -22.33 -2.89
C LEU A 556 18.39 -20.88 -2.89
N VAL A 557 17.84 -20.43 -4.02
CA VAL A 557 17.20 -19.12 -4.16
C VAL A 557 15.76 -19.35 -4.62
N LEU A 558 14.79 -18.82 -3.89
CA LEU A 558 13.36 -19.00 -4.16
C LEU A 558 12.60 -17.68 -4.02
N GLU A 559 11.88 -17.25 -5.04
CA GLU A 559 10.98 -16.10 -5.00
C GLU A 559 9.64 -16.51 -4.35
N GLY A 560 9.16 -15.70 -3.41
CA GLY A 560 8.10 -16.06 -2.47
C GLY A 560 6.69 -16.01 -3.06
N GLN A 561 6.43 -15.15 -4.04
CA GLN A 561 5.08 -15.00 -4.63
C GLN A 561 4.80 -16.07 -5.69
N THR A 562 5.79 -16.36 -6.51
CA THR A 562 5.67 -17.23 -7.70
C THR A 562 6.27 -18.60 -7.48
N LEU A 563 7.03 -18.78 -6.38
CA LEU A 563 7.79 -19.99 -6.06
C LEU A 563 8.78 -20.38 -7.17
N THR A 564 9.18 -19.42 -8.02
CA THR A 564 10.18 -19.64 -9.05
C THR A 564 11.58 -19.46 -8.44
N GLY A 565 12.52 -20.30 -8.83
CA GLY A 565 13.82 -20.39 -8.17
C GLY A 565 14.55 -21.70 -8.47
N GLY A 566 15.59 -21.99 -7.70
CA GLY A 566 16.36 -23.22 -7.84
C GLY A 566 17.64 -23.24 -7.01
N ILE A 567 18.38 -24.34 -7.13
CA ILE A 567 19.71 -24.48 -6.53
C ILE A 567 20.74 -23.95 -7.52
N ILE A 568 21.49 -22.94 -7.10
CA ILE A 568 22.62 -22.36 -7.81
C ILE A 568 23.90 -23.05 -7.33
N THR A 569 24.60 -23.74 -8.24
CA THR A 569 25.93 -24.29 -7.99
C THR A 569 26.99 -23.38 -8.60
N GLN A 570 27.75 -22.68 -7.76
CA GLN A 570 28.75 -21.72 -8.18
C GLN A 570 30.06 -22.39 -8.60
N GLN A 571 30.65 -21.92 -9.70
CA GLN A 571 31.98 -22.35 -10.15
C GLN A 571 33.05 -21.37 -9.67
N ARG A 572 34.14 -21.88 -9.09
CA ARG A 572 35.31 -21.10 -8.71
C ARG A 572 36.33 -21.12 -9.84
N ARG A 573 36.73 -19.96 -10.36
CA ARG A 573 37.85 -19.83 -11.29
C ARG A 573 39.11 -19.40 -10.54
N ARG A 574 40.26 -19.99 -10.93
CA ARG A 574 41.57 -19.49 -10.51
C ARG A 574 41.94 -18.33 -11.42
N THR A 575 42.08 -17.14 -10.85
CA THR A 575 42.63 -16.00 -11.60
C THR A 575 44.14 -16.18 -11.73
N THR A 576 44.68 -15.95 -12.94
CA THR A 576 46.08 -16.25 -13.28
C THR A 576 47.09 -15.39 -12.52
N ASN A 577 46.65 -14.25 -11.97
CA ASN A 577 47.52 -13.21 -11.41
C ASN A 577 47.45 -13.07 -9.88
N ASN A 578 46.44 -13.64 -9.21
CA ASN A 578 46.33 -13.64 -7.76
C ASN A 578 45.85 -15.02 -7.33
N HIS A 579 46.48 -15.65 -6.35
CA HIS A 579 46.06 -16.96 -5.80
C HIS A 579 44.66 -16.94 -5.11
N GLN A 580 43.84 -15.91 -5.36
CA GLN A 580 42.49 -15.78 -4.86
C GLN A 580 41.51 -16.50 -5.81
N LEU A 581 40.73 -17.40 -5.23
CA LEU A 581 39.59 -18.03 -5.90
C LEU A 581 38.47 -17.00 -5.99
N GLN A 582 37.99 -16.73 -7.21
CA GLN A 582 36.85 -15.85 -7.45
C GLN A 582 35.71 -16.67 -8.07
N TYR A 583 34.48 -16.39 -7.63
CA TYR A 583 33.27 -16.95 -8.24
C TYR A 583 32.94 -16.23 -9.54
N ASP A 584 32.40 -16.96 -10.51
CA ASP A 584 31.82 -16.35 -11.69
C ASP A 584 30.63 -15.46 -11.29
N PRO A 585 30.48 -14.24 -11.85
CA PRO A 585 29.35 -13.37 -11.55
C PRO A 585 28.01 -14.05 -11.84
N ILE A 586 27.01 -13.75 -11.02
CA ILE A 586 25.64 -14.24 -11.17
C ILE A 586 24.74 -13.04 -11.32
N TYR A 587 24.07 -12.95 -12.47
CA TYR A 587 23.16 -11.86 -12.78
C TYR A 587 21.72 -12.34 -12.68
N LEU A 588 20.90 -11.65 -11.89
CA LEU A 588 19.44 -11.74 -11.92
C LEU A 588 18.90 -10.69 -12.89
N TYR A 589 18.20 -11.13 -13.93
CA TYR A 589 17.57 -10.27 -14.93
C TYR A 589 16.11 -10.03 -14.56
N ILE A 590 15.76 -8.76 -14.50
CA ILE A 590 14.40 -8.30 -14.26
C ILE A 590 13.99 -7.49 -15.50
N ASP A 591 12.93 -7.93 -16.16
CA ASP A 591 12.33 -7.24 -17.31
C ASP A 591 10.97 -6.69 -16.89
N VAL A 592 10.95 -5.40 -16.57
CA VAL A 592 9.75 -4.61 -16.25
C VAL A 592 9.26 -3.85 -17.49
N SER A 593 9.38 -4.43 -18.69
CA SER A 593 8.74 -3.82 -19.86
C SER A 593 7.23 -4.02 -19.78
N PRO A 594 6.41 -2.98 -20.05
CA PRO A 594 4.96 -3.11 -20.09
C PRO A 594 4.50 -4.09 -21.19
N ASP A 595 5.33 -4.31 -22.22
CA ASP A 595 5.10 -5.29 -23.28
C ASP A 595 5.27 -6.74 -22.80
N ASN A 596 5.97 -6.96 -21.68
CA ASN A 596 6.19 -8.29 -21.12
C ASN A 596 5.11 -8.60 -20.07
N TYR A 597 4.00 -9.17 -20.53
CA TYR A 597 2.84 -9.56 -19.71
C TYR A 597 3.13 -10.62 -18.62
N ALA A 598 4.37 -11.11 -18.51
CA ALA A 598 4.83 -12.00 -17.46
C ALA A 598 5.86 -11.29 -16.55
N PRO A 599 5.41 -10.35 -15.67
CA PRO A 599 6.30 -9.61 -14.76
C PRO A 599 7.07 -10.50 -13.77
N PHE A 600 6.73 -11.78 -13.72
CA PHE A 600 7.30 -12.79 -12.84
C PHE A 600 8.29 -13.74 -13.54
N GLU A 601 8.50 -13.61 -14.86
CA GLU A 601 9.50 -14.43 -15.55
C GLU A 601 10.88 -13.76 -15.45
N PHE A 602 11.67 -14.16 -14.45
CA PHE A 602 13.05 -13.71 -14.32
C PHE A 602 14.04 -14.76 -14.84
N LYS A 603 15.15 -14.26 -15.40
CA LYS A 603 16.22 -15.07 -15.97
C LYS A 603 17.49 -14.89 -15.14
N TRP A 604 18.31 -15.93 -15.09
CA TRP A 604 19.61 -15.90 -14.41
C TRP A 604 20.70 -16.21 -15.45
N SER A 605 21.82 -15.49 -15.41
CA SER A 605 23.00 -15.82 -16.24
C SER A 605 24.27 -15.90 -15.40
N PHE A 606 25.24 -16.68 -15.89
CA PHE A 606 26.54 -16.92 -15.26
C PHE A 606 27.66 -16.42 -16.17
N GLY A 607 28.67 -15.77 -15.58
CA GLY A 607 29.89 -15.33 -16.29
C GLY A 607 29.84 -13.91 -16.87
N GLU A 608 30.93 -13.52 -17.55
CA GLU A 608 31.02 -12.24 -18.27
C GLU A 608 30.07 -12.22 -19.47
N LEU A 609 29.52 -11.03 -19.74
CA LEU A 609 28.50 -10.76 -20.75
C LEU A 609 28.98 -10.95 -22.19
#